data_AF-A0A8H3EEW0-F1
#
_entry.id   AF-A0A8H3EEW0-F1
#
_cell.length_a   1.000
_cell.length_b   1.000
_cell.length_c   1.000
_cell.angle_alpha   90.00
_cell.angle_beta   90.00
_cell.angle_gamma   90.00
#
_symmetry.space_group_name_H-M   'P 1'
#
loop_
_entity.id
_entity.type
_entity.pdbx_description
1 polymer ?
#
loop_
_entity_poly.entity_id
_entity_poly.type
_entity_poly.pdbx_seq_one_letter_code
_entity_poly.pdbx_strand_id
1 'polypeptide(L)'
;MAVLGDSYYLNIRTLNSIDIWKLDMKWSHFSSQPTTYVPPSPPDHNLVATGDEKVYTGACHCGDVKVALKTKPLPEVLVKECNCSICIRNALVLFYPKVGPDVQIFGEENLTSYSWGRKFNGHRFCKTCSVEVDIVLYGPPKEIVDKLEGARLEEYKETMSIHPINLRVLSGVEWPGEVGQYVAEAGDGKVHITREDGTDDGVPYDIGP
;
A
#
# COMPACT_ATOMS: atom_id res chain seq x y z
N MET A 1 -2.60 23.99 -1.01
CA MET A 1 -1.63 25.05 -0.60
C MET A 1 -2.24 25.75 0.60
N ALA A 2 -1.68 25.54 1.80
CA ALA A 2 -2.07 26.33 2.98
C ALA A 2 -1.09 27.51 3.06
N VAL A 3 -1.61 28.73 3.03
CA VAL A 3 -0.81 29.96 3.21
C VAL A 3 -0.89 30.33 4.69
N LEU A 4 0.21 30.18 5.40
CA LEU A 4 0.40 30.65 6.78
C LEU A 4 1.46 31.75 6.72
N GLY A 5 1.02 33.01 6.61
CA GLY A 5 1.92 34.14 6.33
C GLY A 5 2.56 34.06 4.94
N ASP A 6 3.83 34.44 4.80
CA ASP A 6 4.56 34.45 3.52
C ASP A 6 5.18 33.09 3.14
N SER A 7 4.81 32.00 3.84
CA SER A 7 5.41 30.67 3.66
C SER A 7 4.47 29.70 2.95
N TYR A 8 5.03 28.89 2.05
CA TYR A 8 4.35 27.83 1.32
C TYR A 8 4.78 26.45 1.84
N TYR A 9 3.81 25.61 2.20
CA TYR A 9 4.04 24.21 2.51
C TYR A 9 3.79 23.36 1.26
N LEU A 10 4.80 22.59 0.87
CA LEU A 10 4.75 21.68 -0.28
C LEU A 10 4.87 20.24 0.19
N ASN A 11 4.05 19.36 -0.37
CA ASN A 11 4.24 17.93 -0.20
C ASN A 11 5.46 17.48 -1.02
N ILE A 12 6.60 17.23 -0.36
CA ILE A 12 7.85 16.85 -1.02
C ILE A 12 7.73 15.59 -1.87
N ARG A 13 6.83 14.67 -1.53
CA ARG A 13 6.57 13.43 -2.28
C ARG A 13 5.93 13.66 -3.66
N THR A 14 5.53 14.90 -3.95
CA THR A 14 5.03 15.29 -5.29
C THR A 14 6.14 15.73 -6.25
N LEU A 15 7.36 15.95 -5.73
CA LEU A 15 8.52 16.31 -6.53
C LEU A 15 9.14 15.06 -7.17
N ASN A 16 9.61 15.21 -8.41
CA ASN A 16 10.32 14.14 -9.11
C ASN A 16 11.81 14.13 -8.73
N SER A 17 12.45 12.96 -8.83
CA SER A 17 13.90 12.78 -8.67
C SER A 17 14.45 13.16 -7.29
N ILE A 18 13.62 13.06 -6.25
CA ILE A 18 14.07 13.17 -4.86
C ILE A 18 14.10 11.78 -4.26
N ASP A 19 15.26 11.41 -3.72
CA ASP A 19 15.37 10.24 -2.86
C ASP A 19 14.80 10.60 -1.47
N ILE A 20 13.55 10.18 -1.25
CA ILE A 20 12.82 10.47 -0.02
C ILE A 20 13.40 9.76 1.21
N TRP A 21 14.13 8.66 1.01
CA TRP A 21 14.68 7.85 2.09
C TRP A 21 15.98 8.43 2.62
N LYS A 22 16.69 9.23 1.81
CA LYS A 22 17.92 9.94 2.20
C LYS A 22 17.68 11.37 2.70
N LEU A 23 16.43 11.82 2.83
CA LEU A 23 16.11 13.17 3.32
C LEU A 23 16.31 13.29 4.83
N ASP A 24 17.09 14.29 5.26
CA ASP A 24 17.14 14.71 6.67
C ASP A 24 15.84 15.43 7.05
N MET A 25 14.98 14.77 7.82
CA MET A 25 13.69 15.33 8.22
C MET A 25 13.78 16.09 9.55
N LYS A 26 13.39 17.37 9.52
CA LYS A 26 13.19 18.19 10.73
C LYS A 26 11.70 18.34 11.00
N TRP A 27 11.26 17.85 12.15
CA TRP A 27 9.86 17.96 12.56
C TRP A 27 9.57 19.36 13.10
N SER A 28 8.70 20.10 12.42
CA SER A 28 8.06 21.27 13.00
C SER A 28 7.00 20.84 14.00
N HIS A 29 7.06 21.32 15.25
CA HIS A 29 6.17 20.93 16.36
C HIS A 29 4.73 21.50 16.25
N PHE A 30 4.07 21.34 15.12
CA PHE A 30 2.62 21.62 15.01
C PHE A 30 1.77 20.59 15.77
N SER A 31 2.35 19.43 16.13
CA SER A 31 1.73 18.36 16.93
C SER A 31 1.50 18.71 18.41
N SER A 32 2.04 19.85 18.88
CA SER A 32 1.83 20.31 20.26
C SER A 32 0.46 20.95 20.48
N GLN A 33 -0.29 21.21 19.40
CA GLN A 33 -1.66 21.71 19.50
C GLN A 33 -2.65 20.56 19.67
N PRO A 34 -3.67 20.71 20.55
CA PRO A 34 -4.69 19.69 20.72
C PRO A 34 -5.39 19.44 19.38
N THR A 35 -5.29 18.20 18.88
CA THR A 35 -6.00 17.81 17.66
C THR A 35 -7.46 17.55 18.00
N THR A 36 -8.38 18.02 17.17
CA THR A 36 -9.80 17.61 17.25
C THR A 36 -10.04 16.21 16.66
N TYR A 37 -9.00 15.56 16.15
CA TYR A 37 -9.10 14.24 15.54
C TYR A 37 -9.30 13.17 16.61
N VAL A 38 -10.43 12.48 16.52
CA VAL A 38 -10.71 11.28 17.31
C VAL A 38 -10.57 10.08 16.37
N PRO A 39 -9.63 9.15 16.64
CA PRO A 39 -9.50 7.95 15.82
C PRO A 39 -10.83 7.19 15.72
N PRO A 40 -11.24 6.76 14.50
CA PRO A 40 -12.44 5.96 14.33
C PRO A 40 -12.41 4.68 15.15
N SER A 41 -13.56 4.24 15.64
CA SER A 41 -13.67 2.93 16.29
C SER A 41 -13.38 1.80 15.30
N PRO A 42 -12.76 0.70 15.75
CA PRO A 42 -12.59 -0.50 14.94
C PRO A 42 -13.90 -0.98 14.31
N PRO A 43 -13.86 -1.66 13.15
CA PRO A 43 -15.04 -2.33 12.62
C PRO A 43 -15.40 -3.55 13.49
N ASP A 44 -16.67 -3.94 13.47
CA ASP A 44 -17.08 -5.26 13.95
C ASP A 44 -16.66 -6.30 12.89
N HIS A 45 -15.73 -7.17 13.26
CA HIS A 45 -15.13 -8.17 12.36
C HIS A 45 -15.20 -9.56 12.99
N ASN A 46 -15.20 -10.60 12.17
CA ASN A 46 -15.20 -12.00 12.64
C ASN A 46 -13.82 -12.66 12.60
N LEU A 47 -12.75 -11.90 12.34
CA LEU A 47 -11.38 -12.43 12.36
C LEU A 47 -10.98 -12.88 13.77
N VAL A 48 -10.46 -14.10 13.86
CA VAL A 48 -9.89 -14.68 15.08
C VAL A 48 -8.44 -15.02 14.78
N ALA A 49 -7.52 -14.44 15.54
CA ALA A 49 -6.10 -14.80 15.47
C ALA A 49 -5.89 -16.22 15.98
N THR A 50 -5.07 -17.01 15.28
CA THR A 50 -4.69 -18.36 15.69
C THR A 50 -3.17 -18.50 15.76
N GLY A 51 -2.67 -19.24 16.75
CA GLY A 51 -1.23 -19.46 16.91
C GLY A 51 -0.45 -18.16 17.14
N ASP A 52 0.46 -17.86 16.21
CA ASP A 52 1.33 -16.67 16.20
C ASP A 52 0.72 -15.48 15.44
N GLU A 53 -0.51 -15.57 14.95
CA GLU A 53 -1.17 -14.47 14.23
C GLU A 53 -1.67 -13.35 15.15
N LYS A 54 -1.97 -12.21 14.54
CA LYS A 54 -2.59 -11.04 15.17
C LYS A 54 -3.65 -10.46 14.24
N VAL A 55 -4.69 -9.87 14.83
CA VAL A 55 -5.66 -9.05 14.11
C VAL A 55 -5.33 -7.58 14.28
N TYR A 56 -5.20 -6.88 13.16
CA TYR A 56 -5.06 -5.45 13.07
C TYR A 56 -6.37 -4.85 12.60
N THR A 57 -6.70 -3.67 13.12
CA THR A 57 -7.86 -2.91 12.66
C THR A 57 -7.46 -1.48 12.40
N GLY A 58 -8.25 -0.81 11.57
CA GLY A 58 -8.07 0.60 11.31
C GLY A 58 -9.12 1.14 10.35
N ALA A 59 -8.86 2.34 9.87
CA ALA A 59 -9.77 3.05 8.99
C ALA A 59 -9.03 4.10 8.17
N CYS A 60 -9.66 4.52 7.08
CA CYS A 60 -9.33 5.79 6.46
C CYS A 60 -9.55 6.96 7.45
N HIS A 61 -9.01 8.14 7.15
CA HIS A 61 -9.03 9.28 8.06
C HIS A 61 -10.44 9.69 8.55
N CYS A 62 -11.47 9.60 7.71
CA CYS A 62 -12.83 9.98 8.11
C CYS A 62 -13.61 8.85 8.80
N GLY A 63 -13.13 7.61 8.73
CA GLY A 63 -13.81 6.44 9.30
C GLY A 63 -14.84 5.75 8.39
N ASP A 64 -15.16 6.32 7.22
CA ASP A 64 -16.16 5.78 6.28
C ASP A 64 -15.77 4.41 5.70
N VAL A 65 -14.46 4.18 5.55
CA VAL A 65 -13.88 2.91 5.13
C VAL A 65 -13.03 2.36 6.27
N LYS A 66 -13.32 1.13 6.71
CA LYS A 66 -12.61 0.44 7.79
C LYS A 66 -11.97 -0.84 7.28
N VAL A 67 -10.90 -1.26 7.94
CA VAL A 67 -10.14 -2.47 7.57
C VAL A 67 -9.94 -3.33 8.81
N ALA A 68 -10.08 -4.64 8.64
CA ALA A 68 -9.55 -5.65 9.55
C ALA A 68 -8.63 -6.59 8.77
N LEU A 69 -7.46 -6.88 9.34
CA LEU A 69 -6.42 -7.70 8.73
C LEU A 69 -5.92 -8.72 9.75
N LYS A 70 -5.95 -10.00 9.42
CA LYS A 70 -5.32 -11.06 10.21
C LYS A 70 -4.04 -11.51 9.49
N THR A 71 -2.92 -11.46 10.20
CA THR A 71 -1.62 -11.91 9.69
C THR A 71 -0.65 -12.13 10.84
N LYS A 72 0.57 -12.60 10.57
CA LYS A 72 1.64 -12.60 11.56
C LYS A 72 1.97 -11.17 12.04
N PRO A 73 2.71 -10.98 13.13
CA PRO A 73 3.22 -9.68 13.50
C PRO A 73 3.85 -8.96 12.30
N LEU A 74 3.55 -7.67 12.08
CA LEU A 74 4.10 -6.95 10.92
C LEU A 74 5.63 -6.95 10.82
N PRO A 75 6.40 -7.03 11.93
CA PRO A 75 7.85 -7.26 11.90
C PRO A 75 8.28 -8.60 11.31
N GLU A 76 7.37 -9.57 11.20
CA GLU A 76 7.62 -10.93 10.71
C GLU A 76 7.10 -11.15 9.28
N VAL A 77 6.51 -10.13 8.66
CA VAL A 77 6.00 -10.20 7.29
C VAL A 77 6.73 -9.22 6.39
N LEU A 78 6.66 -9.47 5.09
CA LEU A 78 7.26 -8.58 4.10
C LEU A 78 6.42 -7.31 3.92
N VAL A 79 6.97 -6.20 4.38
CA VAL A 79 6.38 -4.85 4.25
C VAL A 79 7.22 -4.01 3.29
N LYS A 80 6.57 -3.30 2.37
CA LYS A 80 7.24 -2.53 1.31
C LYS A 80 6.87 -1.06 1.27
N GLU A 81 7.86 -0.21 1.02
CA GLU A 81 7.69 1.11 0.45
C GLU A 81 8.38 1.12 -0.93
N CYS A 82 7.66 1.50 -1.98
CA CYS A 82 8.19 1.52 -3.34
C CYS A 82 8.29 2.96 -3.86
N ASN A 83 9.34 3.26 -4.63
CA ASN A 83 9.50 4.56 -5.31
C ASN A 83 8.64 4.70 -6.58
N CYS A 84 7.77 3.72 -6.88
CA CYS A 84 6.86 3.77 -8.01
C CYS A 84 6.09 5.11 -8.00
N SER A 85 5.84 5.67 -9.18
CA SER A 85 5.36 7.05 -9.31
C SER A 85 4.08 7.35 -8.51
N ILE A 86 3.15 6.40 -8.39
CA ILE A 86 1.98 6.58 -7.53
C ILE A 86 2.26 6.27 -6.05
N CYS A 87 3.06 5.24 -5.78
CA CYS A 87 3.36 4.73 -4.44
C CYS A 87 4.04 5.82 -3.60
N ILE A 88 5.04 6.48 -4.21
CA ILE A 88 5.79 7.55 -3.56
C ILE A 88 4.89 8.75 -3.26
N ARG A 89 4.02 9.13 -4.21
CA ARG A 89 3.10 10.29 -4.09
C ARG A 89 2.04 10.08 -3.02
N ASN A 90 1.51 8.86 -2.92
CA ASN A 90 0.50 8.47 -1.93
C ASN A 90 1.12 8.00 -0.61
N ALA A 91 2.46 7.99 -0.52
CA ALA A 91 3.22 7.54 0.65
C ALA A 91 2.86 6.12 1.11
N LEU A 92 2.60 5.21 0.18
CA LEU A 92 2.09 3.88 0.51
C LEU A 92 3.13 3.02 1.22
N VAL A 93 2.67 2.30 2.25
CA VAL A 93 3.43 1.20 2.86
C VAL A 93 2.55 -0.04 2.74
N LEU A 94 2.97 -0.99 1.90
CA LEU A 94 2.13 -2.09 1.45
C LEU A 94 2.53 -3.41 2.09
N PHE A 95 1.52 -4.17 2.48
CA PHE A 95 1.60 -5.60 2.75
C PHE A 95 0.78 -6.35 1.69
N TYR A 96 1.17 -7.58 1.37
CA TYR A 96 0.63 -8.37 0.26
C TYR A 96 0.04 -9.70 0.75
N PRO A 97 -1.02 -9.69 1.59
CA PRO A 97 -1.69 -10.90 2.03
C PRO A 97 -2.29 -11.65 0.84
N LYS A 98 -2.57 -12.95 1.02
CA LYS A 98 -3.34 -13.72 0.04
C LYS A 98 -4.80 -13.24 0.01
N VAL A 99 -5.42 -13.27 -1.16
CA VAL A 99 -6.87 -13.08 -1.31
C VAL A 99 -7.57 -14.15 -0.48
N GLY A 100 -8.46 -13.73 0.40
CA GLY A 100 -9.11 -14.65 1.32
C GLY A 100 -9.83 -13.94 2.47
N PRO A 101 -10.28 -14.71 3.47
CA PRO A 101 -11.07 -14.18 4.57
C PRO A 101 -10.27 -13.31 5.55
N ASP A 102 -8.94 -13.35 5.49
CA ASP A 102 -8.03 -12.69 6.43
C ASP A 102 -7.94 -11.16 6.21
N VAL A 103 -8.51 -10.65 5.12
CA VAL A 103 -8.66 -9.23 4.83
C VAL A 103 -10.14 -8.90 4.74
N GLN A 104 -10.59 -7.92 5.51
CA GLN A 104 -11.97 -7.43 5.47
C GLN A 104 -11.98 -5.92 5.33
N ILE A 105 -12.67 -5.44 4.30
CA ILE A 105 -12.85 -4.02 4.03
C ILE A 105 -14.33 -3.71 4.20
N PHE A 106 -14.64 -2.72 5.04
CA PHE A 106 -15.99 -2.28 5.35
C PHE A 106 -16.22 -0.89 4.75
N GLY A 107 -17.42 -0.62 4.26
CA GLY A 107 -17.76 0.65 3.61
C GLY A 107 -17.20 0.77 2.20
N GLU A 108 -17.10 -0.33 1.45
CA GLU A 108 -16.53 -0.35 0.10
C GLU A 108 -17.27 0.57 -0.89
N GLU A 109 -18.54 0.87 -0.65
CA GLU A 109 -19.31 1.85 -1.42
C GLU A 109 -18.71 3.27 -1.34
N ASN A 110 -17.93 3.56 -0.30
CA ASN A 110 -17.23 4.83 -0.10
C ASN A 110 -15.84 4.85 -0.78
N LEU A 111 -15.42 3.74 -1.40
CA LEU A 111 -14.19 3.68 -2.19
C LEU A 111 -14.43 4.09 -3.64
N THR A 112 -13.43 4.73 -4.23
CA THR A 112 -13.29 4.91 -5.68
C THR A 112 -11.93 4.37 -6.13
N SER A 113 -11.82 3.95 -7.39
CA SER A 113 -10.61 3.34 -7.94
C SER A 113 -9.96 4.23 -9.00
N TYR A 114 -8.63 4.28 -9.00
CA TYR A 114 -7.84 4.90 -10.05
C TYR A 114 -6.88 3.89 -10.69
N SER A 115 -6.89 3.85 -12.02
CA SER A 115 -6.06 2.99 -12.85
C SER A 115 -5.52 3.78 -14.04
N TRP A 116 -4.25 3.58 -14.36
CA TRP A 116 -3.60 4.17 -15.54
C TRP A 116 -2.70 3.13 -16.22
N GLY A 117 -2.12 3.51 -17.37
CA GLY A 117 -1.27 2.62 -18.15
C GLY A 117 -2.06 1.39 -18.63
N ARG A 118 -1.57 0.19 -18.30
CA ARG A 118 -2.21 -1.10 -18.63
C ARG A 118 -3.52 -1.34 -17.90
N LYS A 119 -3.77 -0.59 -16.81
CA LYS A 119 -4.98 -0.72 -15.96
C LYS A 119 -5.15 -2.10 -15.33
N PHE A 120 -4.05 -2.83 -15.10
CA PHE A 120 -4.08 -4.12 -14.43
C PHE A 120 -4.26 -3.97 -12.91
N ASN A 121 -4.02 -2.79 -12.36
CA ASN A 121 -4.15 -2.48 -10.93
C ASN A 121 -5.09 -1.29 -10.73
N GLY A 122 -5.92 -1.35 -9.70
CA GLY A 122 -6.81 -0.28 -9.25
C GLY A 122 -6.46 0.17 -7.85
N HIS A 123 -5.91 1.36 -7.72
CA HIS A 123 -5.63 2.00 -6.42
C HIS A 123 -6.94 2.53 -5.86
N ARG A 124 -7.43 1.94 -4.76
CA ARG A 124 -8.72 2.31 -4.18
C ARG A 124 -8.53 3.23 -2.98
N PHE A 125 -9.23 4.36 -2.99
CA PHE A 125 -9.17 5.37 -1.95
C PHE A 125 -10.56 5.87 -1.55
N CYS A 126 -10.66 6.33 -0.30
CA CYS A 126 -11.89 6.89 0.24
C CYS A 126 -12.29 8.16 -0.52
N LYS A 127 -13.54 8.22 -1.00
CA LYS A 127 -14.10 9.38 -1.71
C LYS A 127 -14.11 10.65 -0.84
N THR A 128 -14.22 10.50 0.48
CA THR A 128 -14.32 11.61 1.43
C THR A 128 -12.95 12.19 1.80
N CYS A 129 -12.00 11.35 2.20
CA CYS A 129 -10.71 11.80 2.74
C CYS A 129 -9.49 11.46 1.87
N SER A 130 -9.68 10.80 0.72
CA SER A 130 -8.62 10.43 -0.23
C SER A 130 -7.50 9.52 0.31
N VAL A 131 -7.67 8.95 1.51
CA VAL A 131 -6.75 7.93 2.02
C VAL A 131 -6.91 6.66 1.18
N GLU A 132 -5.80 6.21 0.58
CA GLU A 132 -5.73 4.95 -0.15
C GLU A 132 -5.74 3.78 0.83
N VAL A 133 -6.59 2.79 0.58
CA VAL A 133 -6.87 1.67 1.49
C VAL A 133 -6.20 0.40 0.99
N ASP A 134 -6.38 0.09 -0.29
CA ASP A 134 -5.91 -1.15 -0.90
C ASP A 134 -5.71 -0.98 -2.41
N ILE A 135 -5.08 -1.99 -3.01
CA ILE A 135 -4.94 -2.11 -4.46
C ILE A 135 -5.66 -3.37 -4.89
N VAL A 136 -6.60 -3.24 -5.83
CA VAL A 136 -7.24 -4.39 -6.47
C VAL A 136 -6.48 -4.74 -7.74
N LEU A 137 -6.16 -6.02 -7.90
CA LEU A 137 -5.50 -6.53 -9.11
C LEU A 137 -6.59 -7.01 -10.08
N TYR A 138 -6.77 -6.30 -11.18
CA TYR A 138 -7.64 -6.66 -12.30
C TYR A 138 -6.98 -7.63 -13.28
N GLY A 139 -5.63 -7.58 -13.37
CA GLY A 139 -4.85 -8.43 -14.26
C GLY A 139 -4.96 -8.07 -15.75
N PRO A 140 -4.30 -8.85 -16.63
CA PRO A 140 -4.36 -8.67 -18.07
C PRO A 140 -5.71 -9.06 -18.68
N PRO A 141 -6.01 -8.61 -19.92
CA PRO A 141 -7.09 -9.17 -20.70
C PRO A 141 -7.00 -10.69 -20.80
N LYS A 142 -8.17 -11.35 -20.82
CA LYS A 142 -8.27 -12.80 -20.84
C LYS A 142 -7.51 -13.44 -22.00
N GLU A 143 -7.48 -12.79 -23.16
CA GLU A 143 -6.81 -13.28 -24.37
C GLU A 143 -5.28 -13.36 -24.22
N ILE A 144 -4.70 -12.58 -23.30
CA ILE A 144 -3.29 -12.66 -22.92
C ILE A 144 -3.11 -13.81 -21.92
N VAL A 145 -3.98 -13.87 -20.90
CA VAL A 145 -3.94 -14.89 -19.84
C VAL A 145 -4.06 -16.31 -20.42
N ASP A 146 -4.96 -16.52 -21.39
CA ASP A 146 -5.20 -17.81 -22.04
C ASP A 146 -3.97 -18.34 -22.80
N LYS A 147 -2.96 -17.50 -23.05
CA LYS A 147 -1.70 -17.86 -23.73
C LYS A 147 -0.52 -18.02 -22.77
N LEU A 148 -0.72 -17.78 -21.47
CA LEU A 148 0.34 -17.93 -20.48
C LEU A 148 0.57 -19.42 -20.20
N GLU A 149 1.83 -19.83 -20.20
CA GLU A 149 2.25 -21.20 -19.91
C GLU A 149 3.52 -21.21 -19.07
N GLY A 150 3.80 -22.35 -18.43
CA GLY A 150 5.01 -22.57 -17.64
C GLY A 150 5.17 -21.53 -16.51
N ALA A 151 6.40 -21.06 -16.32
CA ALA A 151 6.76 -20.13 -15.24
C ALA A 151 5.93 -18.83 -15.23
N ARG A 152 5.55 -18.30 -16.41
CA ARG A 152 4.77 -17.07 -16.52
C ARG A 152 3.32 -17.25 -16.05
N LEU A 153 2.74 -18.43 -16.28
CA LEU A 153 1.40 -18.74 -15.79
C LEU A 153 1.40 -18.86 -14.26
N GLU A 154 2.43 -19.47 -13.68
CA GLU A 154 2.55 -19.59 -12.23
C GLU A 154 2.79 -18.23 -11.56
N GLU A 155 3.68 -17.39 -12.10
CA GLU A 155 3.89 -16.02 -11.65
C GLU A 155 2.60 -15.18 -11.71
N TYR A 156 1.83 -15.31 -12.79
CA TYR A 156 0.52 -14.68 -12.92
C TYR A 156 -0.44 -15.14 -11.83
N LYS A 157 -0.55 -16.45 -11.58
CA LYS A 157 -1.43 -16.99 -10.53
C LYS A 157 -1.02 -16.51 -9.14
N GLU A 158 0.27 -16.50 -8.85
CA GLU A 158 0.80 -16.00 -7.58
C GLU A 158 0.47 -14.51 -7.39
N THR A 159 0.68 -13.70 -8.42
CA THR A 159 0.34 -12.27 -8.41
C THR A 159 -1.16 -12.04 -8.27
N MET A 160 -2.01 -12.79 -8.97
CA MET A 160 -3.47 -12.64 -8.83
C MET A 160 -4.02 -13.21 -7.51
N SER A 161 -3.20 -13.93 -6.74
CA SER A 161 -3.58 -14.50 -5.45
C SER A 161 -3.34 -13.56 -4.27
N ILE A 162 -2.86 -12.33 -4.49
CA ILE A 162 -2.59 -11.35 -3.42
C ILE A 162 -3.58 -10.17 -3.44
N HIS A 163 -3.76 -9.56 -2.27
CA HIS A 163 -4.58 -8.36 -2.08
C HIS A 163 -3.75 -7.30 -1.35
N PRO A 164 -3.01 -6.42 -2.06
CA PRO A 164 -2.19 -5.41 -1.42
C PRO A 164 -3.00 -4.46 -0.51
N ILE A 165 -2.58 -4.31 0.76
CA ILE A 165 -3.19 -3.44 1.75
C ILE A 165 -2.21 -2.35 2.17
N ASN A 166 -2.68 -1.10 2.21
CA ASN A 166 -1.93 0.02 2.76
C ASN A 166 -1.93 -0.04 4.29
N LEU A 167 -0.80 -0.43 4.89
CA LEU A 167 -0.66 -0.55 6.34
C LEU A 167 -0.84 0.78 7.09
N ARG A 168 -0.71 1.92 6.42
CA ARG A 168 -0.93 3.23 7.05
C ARG A 168 -2.38 3.49 7.46
N VAL A 169 -3.33 2.68 7.01
CA VAL A 169 -4.73 2.76 7.47
C VAL A 169 -4.95 2.03 8.80
N LEU A 170 -4.01 1.17 9.22
CA LEU A 170 -4.10 0.39 10.44
C LEU A 170 -3.69 1.23 11.65
N SER A 171 -4.34 0.98 12.77
CA SER A 171 -4.09 1.67 14.04
C SER A 171 -3.22 0.82 14.97
N GLY A 172 -2.31 1.48 15.70
CA GLY A 172 -1.53 0.83 16.76
C GLY A 172 -0.60 -0.29 16.28
N VAL A 173 -0.05 -0.15 15.07
CA VAL A 173 0.83 -1.16 14.47
C VAL A 173 2.25 -1.12 15.01
N GLU A 174 2.81 -2.30 15.24
CA GLU A 174 4.24 -2.53 15.39
C GLU A 174 4.93 -2.46 14.02
N TRP A 175 5.67 -1.39 13.75
CA TRP A 175 6.42 -1.32 12.50
C TRP A 175 7.65 -2.25 12.57
N PRO A 176 8.02 -2.92 11.45
CA PRO A 176 9.31 -3.59 11.37
C PRO A 176 10.43 -2.57 11.62
N GLY A 177 11.57 -3.05 12.15
CA GLY A 177 12.74 -2.19 12.35
C GLY A 177 13.24 -1.53 11.06
N GLU A 178 13.00 -2.19 9.92
CA GLU A 178 13.22 -1.66 8.58
C GLU A 178 12.04 -2.05 7.66
N VAL A 179 11.44 -1.05 7.02
CA VAL A 179 10.49 -1.28 5.92
C VAL A 179 11.31 -1.47 4.65
N GLY A 180 11.09 -2.56 3.92
CA GLY A 180 11.84 -2.81 2.69
C GLY A 180 11.61 -1.70 1.67
N GLN A 181 12.69 -1.11 1.19
CA GLN A 181 12.69 -0.05 0.17
C GLN A 181 12.85 -0.69 -1.20
N TYR A 182 11.95 -0.37 -2.13
CA TYR A 182 11.91 -0.98 -3.46
C TYR A 182 12.00 0.06 -4.56
N VAL A 183 12.88 -0.20 -5.52
CA VAL A 183 13.13 0.64 -6.69
C VAL A 183 12.42 0.03 -7.90
N ALA A 184 11.55 0.82 -8.53
CA ALA A 184 10.87 0.50 -9.77
C ALA A 184 11.61 1.15 -10.95
N GLU A 185 12.27 0.34 -11.77
CA GLU A 185 13.05 0.78 -12.93
C GLU A 185 12.45 0.24 -14.23
N ALA A 186 12.38 1.10 -15.24
CA ALA A 186 11.95 0.67 -16.58
C ALA A 186 13.13 0.05 -17.32
N GLY A 187 12.96 -1.18 -17.80
CA GLY A 187 13.96 -1.93 -18.57
C GLY A 187 13.28 -2.96 -19.46
N ASP A 188 13.82 -3.21 -20.66
CA ASP A 188 13.33 -4.24 -21.59
C ASP A 188 11.82 -4.23 -21.88
N GLY A 189 11.21 -3.04 -21.87
CA GLY A 189 9.77 -2.86 -22.08
C GLY A 189 8.89 -3.26 -20.88
N LYS A 190 9.50 -3.45 -19.71
CA LYS A 190 8.86 -3.81 -18.43
C LYS A 190 9.26 -2.84 -17.32
N VAL A 191 8.60 -2.97 -16.17
CA VAL A 191 9.03 -2.35 -14.92
C VAL A 191 9.55 -3.46 -14.01
N HIS A 192 10.82 -3.38 -13.66
CA HIS A 192 11.47 -4.25 -12.68
C HIS A 192 11.36 -3.58 -11.31
N ILE A 193 10.93 -4.34 -10.32
CA ILE A 193 10.87 -3.87 -8.94
C ILE A 193 11.84 -4.72 -8.13
N THR A 194 12.90 -4.09 -7.63
CA THR A 194 13.97 -4.73 -6.86
C THR A 194 14.14 -4.02 -5.52
N ARG A 195 14.74 -4.68 -4.54
CA ARG A 195 15.10 -4.03 -3.27
C ARG A 195 16.25 -3.04 -3.49
N GLU A 196 16.20 -1.87 -2.84
CA GLU A 196 17.27 -0.87 -2.92
C GLU A 196 18.60 -1.41 -2.38
N ASP A 197 18.55 -2.28 -1.36
CA ASP A 197 19.71 -2.95 -0.77
C ASP A 197 20.30 -4.08 -1.64
N GLY A 198 19.67 -4.39 -2.78
CA GLY A 198 20.09 -5.45 -3.71
C GLY A 198 19.82 -6.88 -3.22
N THR A 199 19.15 -7.06 -2.08
CA THR A 199 18.78 -8.40 -1.58
C THR A 199 17.59 -8.97 -2.36
N ASP A 200 17.59 -10.29 -2.55
CA ASP A 200 16.49 -11.02 -3.15
C ASP A 200 15.57 -11.54 -2.02
N ASP A 201 14.31 -11.13 -2.04
CA ASP A 201 13.30 -11.59 -1.09
C ASP A 201 12.49 -12.79 -1.61
N GLY A 202 12.87 -13.32 -2.79
CA GLY A 202 12.29 -14.51 -3.39
C GLY A 202 10.89 -14.32 -3.96
N VAL A 203 10.45 -13.07 -4.15
CA VAL A 203 9.11 -12.78 -4.66
C VAL A 203 9.21 -12.06 -6.01
N PRO A 204 8.57 -12.58 -7.07
CA PRO A 204 8.59 -11.93 -8.36
C PRO A 204 7.73 -10.66 -8.33
N TYR A 205 8.33 -9.51 -8.62
CA TYR A 205 7.65 -8.21 -8.72
C TYR A 205 7.72 -7.59 -10.11
N ASP A 206 8.01 -8.41 -11.13
CA ASP A 206 8.06 -7.95 -12.51
C ASP A 206 6.65 -7.61 -12.99
N ILE A 207 6.29 -6.33 -12.85
CA ILE A 207 5.09 -5.81 -13.48
C ILE A 207 5.43 -5.53 -14.95
N GLY A 208 5.34 -6.53 -15.83
CA GLY A 208 5.49 -6.29 -17.27
C GLY A 208 5.25 -7.51 -18.17
N PRO A 209 4.90 -7.36 -19.47
CA PRO A 209 4.30 -6.23 -20.17
C PRO A 209 2.76 -6.28 -20.17
#